data_AF-A0A7C4K853-F1
#
_entry.id   AF-A0A7C4K853-F1
#
_cell.length_a   1.000
_cell.length_b   1.000
_cell.length_c   1.000
_cell.angle_alpha   90.00
_cell.angle_beta   90.00
_cell.angle_gamma   90.00
#
_symmetry.space_group_name_H-M   'P 1'
#
loop_
_entity.id
_entity.type
_entity.pdbx_description
1 polymer ?
#
loop_
_entity_poly.entity_id
_entity_poly.type
_entity_poly.pdbx_seq_one_letter_code
_entity_poly.pdbx_strand_id
1 'polypeptide(L)'
;MKFKSVLLAILAVCFVIGFSACSKSPKDRVIRVHEKFIEWVNSDNFESTMISTLENNQENLDNVYMKKIDDLILSSGFASREDFDTNLRKLKGDPDIIELNKKIDTILKPKTRRVDSIIREKRLKMLQEQMQNQQTTTPDTTAHQ
;
A
#
# COMPACT_ATOMS: atom_id res chain seq x y z
N MET A 1 -12.40 41.33 29.58
CA MET A 1 -13.42 40.37 29.11
C MET A 1 -13.32 40.02 27.61
N LYS A 2 -12.11 39.94 27.00
CA LYS A 2 -11.97 39.71 25.54
C LYS A 2 -11.35 38.36 25.15
N PHE A 3 -10.65 37.69 26.08
CA PHE A 3 -10.00 36.40 25.82
C PHE A 3 -10.97 35.20 25.84
N LYS A 4 -12.01 35.26 26.67
CA LYS A 4 -13.02 34.19 26.77
C LYS A 4 -13.82 34.03 25.46
N SER A 5 -14.08 35.14 24.76
CA SER A 5 -14.82 35.15 23.49
C SER A 5 -14.01 34.59 22.33
N VAL A 6 -12.68 34.75 22.34
CA VAL A 6 -11.79 34.18 21.31
C VAL A 6 -11.68 32.66 21.47
N LEU A 7 -11.59 32.15 22.71
CA LEU A 7 -11.56 30.71 22.97
C LEU A 7 -12.86 30.01 22.57
N LEU A 8 -14.01 30.64 22.84
CA LEU A 8 -15.33 30.17 22.41
C LEU A 8 -15.50 30.19 20.88
N ALA A 9 -14.92 31.19 20.20
CA ALA A 9 -14.92 31.24 18.74
C ALA A 9 -14.06 30.13 18.11
N ILE A 10 -12.91 29.80 18.71
CA ILE A 10 -12.07 28.67 18.24
C ILE A 10 -12.78 27.34 18.46
N LEU A 11 -13.44 27.14 19.62
CA LEU A 11 -14.27 25.95 19.88
C LEU A 11 -15.44 25.83 18.89
N ALA A 12 -16.12 26.94 18.57
CA ALA A 12 -17.21 26.94 17.59
C ALA A 12 -16.72 26.63 16.17
N VAL A 13 -15.54 27.14 15.77
CA VAL A 13 -14.93 26.82 14.47
C VAL A 13 -14.52 25.34 14.40
N CYS A 14 -14.00 24.76 15.49
CA CYS A 14 -13.74 23.31 15.56
C CYS A 14 -15.02 22.46 15.41
N PHE A 15 -16.16 22.93 15.93
CA PHE A 15 -17.45 22.24 15.79
C PHE A 15 -18.05 22.38 14.38
N VAL A 16 -17.87 23.53 13.71
CA VAL A 16 -18.42 23.75 12.35
C VAL A 16 -17.61 23.02 11.28
N ILE A 17 -16.28 22.89 11.44
CA ILE A 17 -15.45 22.07 10.54
C ILE A 17 -15.80 20.57 10.70
N GLY A 18 -16.32 20.14 11.85
CA GLY A 18 -16.79 18.78 12.09
C GLY A 18 -18.12 18.41 11.43
N PHE A 19 -18.96 19.39 11.07
CA PHE A 19 -20.32 19.13 10.56
C PHE A 19 -20.48 19.21 9.03
N SER A 20 -19.50 19.73 8.30
CA SER A 20 -19.47 19.68 6.82
C SER A 20 -18.99 18.33 6.26
N ALA A 21 -18.58 17.40 7.12
CA ALA A 21 -18.47 15.99 6.75
C ALA A 21 -19.88 15.39 6.78
N CYS A 22 -20.60 15.43 5.67
CA CYS A 22 -21.66 14.47 5.39
C CYS A 22 -21.00 13.09 5.57
N SER A 23 -21.10 12.49 6.76
CA SER A 23 -20.34 11.30 7.09
C SER A 23 -20.84 10.20 6.17
N LYS A 24 -20.07 9.90 5.12
CA LYS A 24 -20.40 8.82 4.21
C LYS A 24 -20.64 7.57 5.04
N SER A 25 -21.65 6.79 4.68
CA SER A 25 -22.04 5.63 5.46
C SER A 25 -20.83 4.71 5.65
N PRO A 26 -20.78 3.88 6.72
CA PRO A 26 -19.70 2.90 6.86
C PRO A 26 -19.52 2.04 5.60
N LYS A 27 -20.60 1.70 4.89
CA LYS A 27 -20.55 1.01 3.58
C LYS A 27 -19.81 1.83 2.53
N ASP A 28 -20.17 3.09 2.32
CA ASP A 28 -19.52 3.96 1.33
C ASP A 28 -18.02 4.15 1.61
N ARG A 29 -17.64 4.18 2.89
CA ARG A 29 -16.24 4.26 3.30
C ARG A 29 -15.49 2.96 2.97
N VAL A 30 -16.10 1.78 3.23
CA VAL A 30 -15.50 0.49 2.82
C VAL A 30 -15.37 0.40 1.30
N ILE A 31 -16.41 0.76 0.55
CA ILE A 31 -16.37 0.79 -0.92
C ILE A 31 -15.21 1.67 -1.41
N ARG A 32 -15.08 2.88 -0.86
CA ARG A 32 -14.00 3.81 -1.22
C ARG A 32 -12.61 3.20 -1.02
N VAL A 33 -12.37 2.50 0.09
CA VAL A 33 -11.07 1.83 0.34
C VAL A 33 -10.76 0.85 -0.80
N HIS A 34 -11.74 0.03 -1.20
CA HIS A 34 -11.56 -0.95 -2.28
C HIS A 34 -11.37 -0.28 -3.64
N GLU A 35 -12.19 0.72 -3.97
CA GLU A 35 -12.07 1.48 -5.23
C GLU A 35 -10.71 2.16 -5.35
N LYS A 36 -10.25 2.82 -4.28
CA LYS A 36 -8.93 3.48 -4.27
C LYS A 36 -7.77 2.49 -4.33
N PHE A 37 -7.93 1.32 -3.75
CA PHE A 37 -6.96 0.25 -3.92
C PHE A 37 -6.91 -0.24 -5.37
N ILE A 38 -8.07 -0.43 -6.01
CA ILE A 38 -8.17 -0.78 -7.43
C ILE A 38 -7.53 0.28 -8.33
N GLU A 39 -7.81 1.56 -8.09
CA GLU A 39 -7.19 2.69 -8.80
C GLU A 39 -5.66 2.64 -8.66
N TRP A 40 -5.15 2.40 -7.45
CA TRP A 40 -3.72 2.29 -7.21
C TRP A 40 -3.09 1.10 -7.95
N VAL A 41 -3.73 -0.06 -7.94
CA VAL A 41 -3.22 -1.24 -8.66
C VAL A 41 -3.23 -1.01 -10.18
N ASN A 42 -4.22 -0.28 -10.69
CA ASN A 42 -4.33 0.06 -12.10
C ASN A 42 -3.51 1.28 -12.51
N SER A 43 -2.81 1.95 -11.61
CA SER A 43 -2.00 3.10 -11.98
C SER A 43 -0.84 2.69 -12.88
N ASP A 44 -0.47 3.58 -13.80
CA ASP A 44 0.62 3.34 -14.76
C ASP A 44 1.97 3.11 -14.05
N ASN A 45 2.14 3.66 -12.85
CA ASN A 45 3.35 3.58 -12.06
C ASN A 45 3.34 2.45 -11.00
N PHE A 46 2.31 1.59 -10.97
CA PHE A 46 2.20 0.53 -9.96
C PHE A 46 3.43 -0.39 -9.98
N GLU A 47 3.76 -0.94 -11.15
CA GLU A 47 4.85 -1.91 -11.32
C GLU A 47 6.21 -1.30 -10.95
N SER A 48 6.50 -0.10 -11.47
CA SER A 48 7.77 0.59 -11.18
C SER A 48 7.92 0.93 -9.70
N THR A 49 6.82 1.33 -9.04
CA THR A 49 6.83 1.62 -7.60
C THR A 49 7.09 0.35 -6.80
N MET A 50 6.37 -0.74 -7.09
CA MET A 50 6.53 -2.02 -6.40
C MET A 50 7.96 -2.57 -6.55
N ILE A 51 8.52 -2.55 -7.77
CA ILE A 51 9.89 -3.00 -8.02
C ILE A 51 10.88 -2.17 -7.20
N SER A 52 10.79 -0.84 -7.25
CA SER A 52 11.71 0.04 -6.53
C SER A 52 11.62 -0.14 -5.02
N THR A 53 10.42 -0.28 -4.45
CA THR A 53 10.24 -0.50 -3.01
C THR A 53 10.85 -1.83 -2.57
N LEU A 54 10.60 -2.91 -3.31
CA LEU A 54 11.06 -4.26 -2.94
C LEU A 54 12.57 -4.45 -3.16
N GLU A 55 13.17 -3.67 -4.06
CA GLU A 55 14.63 -3.63 -4.26
C GLU A 55 15.34 -2.86 -3.15
N ASN A 56 14.83 -1.68 -2.78
CA ASN A 56 15.54 -0.77 -1.90
C ASN A 56 15.33 -1.07 -0.41
N ASN A 57 14.14 -1.56 -0.02
CA ASN A 57 13.77 -1.64 1.39
C ASN A 57 13.85 -3.06 1.98
N GLN A 58 14.17 -4.07 1.17
CA GLN A 58 14.05 -5.51 1.54
C GLN A 58 12.67 -5.89 2.12
N GLU A 59 11.65 -5.07 1.87
CA GLU A 59 10.29 -5.39 2.27
C GLU A 59 9.78 -6.57 1.45
N ASN A 60 8.83 -7.32 2.01
CA ASN A 60 8.06 -8.28 1.23
C ASN A 60 6.84 -7.57 0.62
N LEU A 61 6.30 -8.18 -0.42
CA LEU A 61 5.19 -7.63 -1.20
C LEU A 61 3.91 -7.46 -0.35
N ASP A 62 3.72 -8.34 0.63
CA ASP A 62 2.60 -8.28 1.59
C ASP A 62 2.64 -7.02 2.46
N ASN A 63 3.82 -6.61 2.95
CA ASN A 63 3.98 -5.42 3.78
C ASN A 63 3.63 -4.14 2.99
N VAL A 64 4.04 -4.07 1.72
CA VAL A 64 3.72 -2.92 0.85
C VAL A 64 2.21 -2.80 0.66
N TYR A 65 1.52 -3.91 0.44
CA TYR A 65 0.05 -3.93 0.33
C TYR A 65 -0.64 -3.57 1.63
N MET A 66 -0.20 -4.13 2.76
CA MET A 66 -0.79 -3.85 4.07
C MET A 66 -0.64 -2.37 4.43
N LYS A 67 0.55 -1.80 4.26
CA LYS A 67 0.77 -0.36 4.48
C LYS A 67 -0.13 0.49 3.59
N LYS A 68 -0.27 0.13 2.32
CA LYS A 68 -1.15 0.85 1.40
C LYS A 68 -2.62 0.76 1.81
N ILE A 69 -3.08 -0.40 2.26
CA ILE A 69 -4.44 -0.59 2.77
C ILE A 69 -4.66 0.26 4.02
N ASP A 70 -3.71 0.28 4.95
CA ASP A 70 -3.80 1.08 6.18
C ASP A 70 -3.88 2.59 5.87
N ASP A 71 -3.07 3.09 4.92
CA ASP A 71 -3.15 4.48 4.44
C ASP A 71 -4.54 4.79 3.83
N LEU A 72 -5.12 3.85 3.07
CA LEU A 72 -6.44 3.99 2.46
C LEU A 72 -7.58 3.95 3.49
N ILE A 73 -7.43 3.14 4.54
CA ILE A 73 -8.38 3.06 5.65
C ILE A 73 -8.43 4.41 6.39
N LEU A 74 -7.27 4.96 6.76
CA LEU A 74 -7.19 6.24 7.45
C LEU A 74 -7.72 7.39 6.59
N SER A 75 -7.32 7.45 5.31
CA SER A 75 -7.79 8.50 4.39
C SER A 75 -9.27 8.39 4.03
N SER A 76 -9.89 7.22 4.21
CA SER A 76 -11.34 7.02 4.05
C SER A 76 -12.14 7.42 5.29
N GLY A 77 -11.48 7.86 6.37
CA GLY A 77 -12.10 8.35 7.60
C GLY A 77 -12.51 7.24 8.56
N PHE A 78 -11.84 6.09 8.55
CA PHE A 78 -11.93 5.13 9.65
C PHE A 78 -10.97 5.52 10.77
N ALA A 79 -11.34 5.22 12.01
CA ALA A 79 -10.50 5.52 13.15
C ALA A 79 -9.28 4.58 13.24
N SER A 80 -9.45 3.33 12.80
CA SER A 80 -8.39 2.31 12.81
C SER A 80 -8.69 1.16 11.84
N ARG A 81 -7.74 0.23 11.72
CA ARG A 81 -7.90 -1.05 11.02
C ARG A 81 -9.07 -1.86 11.61
N GLU A 82 -9.16 -1.94 12.93
CA GLU A 82 -10.19 -2.72 13.62
C GLU A 82 -11.59 -2.18 13.36
N ASP A 83 -11.75 -0.84 13.27
CA ASP A 83 -13.00 -0.20 12.88
C ASP A 83 -13.38 -0.57 11.44
N PHE A 84 -12.43 -0.49 10.51
CA PHE A 84 -12.64 -0.95 9.13
C PHE A 84 -13.04 -2.44 9.08
N ASP A 85 -12.30 -3.32 9.73
CA ASP A 85 -12.56 -4.77 9.71
C ASP A 85 -13.92 -5.12 10.32
N THR A 86 -14.33 -4.40 11.37
CA THR A 86 -15.65 -4.56 11.99
C THR A 86 -16.77 -4.18 11.02
N ASN A 87 -16.61 -3.07 10.29
CA ASN A 87 -17.58 -2.66 9.27
C ASN A 87 -17.57 -3.59 8.06
N LEU A 88 -16.41 -4.04 7.60
CA LEU A 88 -16.27 -5.01 6.51
C LEU A 88 -16.95 -6.35 6.84
N ARG A 89 -16.80 -6.86 8.07
CA ARG A 89 -17.48 -8.08 8.52
C ARG A 89 -19.00 -7.99 8.45
N LYS A 90 -19.57 -6.83 8.80
CA LYS A 90 -21.03 -6.57 8.67
C LYS A 90 -21.50 -6.56 7.22
N LEU A 91 -20.60 -6.28 6.28
CA LEU A 91 -20.87 -6.16 4.84
C LEU A 91 -20.40 -7.37 4.02
N LYS A 92 -19.99 -8.48 4.66
CA LYS A 92 -19.41 -9.64 3.97
C LYS A 92 -20.34 -10.25 2.90
N GLY A 93 -21.65 -10.13 3.06
CA GLY A 93 -22.66 -10.61 2.10
C GLY A 93 -23.14 -9.55 1.11
N ASP A 94 -22.63 -8.32 1.19
CA ASP A 94 -23.04 -7.23 0.31
C ASP A 94 -22.50 -7.47 -1.12
N PRO A 95 -23.37 -7.46 -2.16
CA PRO A 95 -22.97 -7.81 -3.52
C PRO A 95 -21.91 -6.85 -4.08
N ASP A 96 -21.96 -5.57 -3.72
CA ASP A 96 -21.01 -4.57 -4.21
C ASP A 96 -19.60 -4.86 -3.64
N ILE A 97 -19.53 -5.20 -2.36
CA ILE A 97 -18.27 -5.58 -1.70
C ILE A 97 -17.71 -6.88 -2.27
N ILE A 98 -18.57 -7.86 -2.55
CA ILE A 98 -18.17 -9.13 -3.17
C ILE A 98 -17.60 -8.87 -4.58
N GLU A 99 -18.26 -8.02 -5.38
CA GLU A 99 -17.80 -7.68 -6.72
C GLU A 99 -16.45 -6.95 -6.68
N LEU A 100 -16.30 -5.97 -5.78
CA LEU A 100 -15.05 -5.25 -5.60
C LEU A 100 -13.90 -6.18 -5.19
N ASN A 101 -14.13 -7.12 -4.27
CA ASN A 101 -13.13 -8.12 -3.89
C ASN A 101 -12.71 -9.00 -5.08
N LYS A 102 -13.68 -9.49 -5.86
CA LYS A 102 -13.37 -10.26 -7.09
C LYS A 102 -12.56 -9.44 -8.08
N LYS A 103 -12.87 -8.15 -8.23
CA LYS A 103 -12.14 -7.23 -9.11
C LYS A 103 -10.71 -7.05 -8.64
N ILE A 104 -10.49 -6.85 -7.34
CA ILE A 104 -9.15 -6.80 -6.73
C ILE A 104 -8.36 -8.07 -7.04
N ASP A 105 -8.92 -9.25 -6.76
CA ASP A 105 -8.24 -10.53 -7.03
C ASP A 105 -7.86 -10.68 -8.50
N THR A 106 -8.77 -10.27 -9.40
CA THR A 106 -8.58 -10.37 -10.85
C THR A 106 -7.45 -9.47 -11.35
N ILE A 107 -7.36 -8.22 -10.87
CA ILE A 107 -6.34 -7.27 -11.32
C ILE A 107 -5.00 -7.46 -10.62
N LEU A 108 -5.01 -7.87 -9.35
CA LEU A 108 -3.81 -7.92 -8.53
C LEU A 108 -2.95 -9.13 -8.90
N LYS A 109 -3.56 -10.31 -9.02
CA LYS A 109 -2.85 -11.56 -9.31
C LYS A 109 -1.89 -11.52 -10.51
N PRO A 110 -2.28 -11.04 -11.70
CA PRO A 110 -1.35 -10.96 -12.84
C PRO A 110 -0.24 -9.93 -12.61
N LYS A 111 -0.54 -8.79 -11.96
CA LYS A 111 0.44 -7.73 -11.68
C LYS A 111 1.46 -8.18 -10.65
N THR A 112 1.03 -8.83 -9.56
CA THR A 112 1.92 -9.43 -8.55
C THR A 112 2.86 -10.45 -9.18
N ARG A 113 2.35 -11.38 -10.00
CA ARG A 113 3.19 -12.37 -10.69
C ARG A 113 4.27 -11.72 -11.56
N ARG A 114 3.93 -10.63 -12.24
CA ARG A 114 4.88 -9.90 -13.08
C ARG A 114 5.96 -9.22 -12.25
N VAL A 115 5.59 -8.53 -11.17
CA VAL A 115 6.53 -7.90 -10.22
C VAL A 115 7.48 -8.96 -9.62
N ASP A 116 6.94 -10.08 -9.13
CA ASP A 116 7.73 -11.17 -8.55
C ASP A 116 8.73 -11.75 -9.56
N SER A 117 8.29 -11.95 -10.81
CA SER A 117 9.15 -12.44 -11.89
C SER A 117 10.34 -11.51 -12.15
N ILE A 118 10.09 -10.20 -12.22
CA ILE A 118 11.13 -9.20 -12.48
C ILE A 118 12.13 -9.16 -11.32
N ILE A 119 11.65 -9.16 -10.08
CA ILE A 119 12.51 -9.16 -8.90
C ILE A 119 13.35 -10.43 -8.83
N ARG A 120 12.74 -11.60 -9.10
CA ARG A 120 13.47 -12.87 -9.13
C ARG A 120 14.55 -12.87 -10.19
N GLU A 121 14.25 -12.41 -11.41
CA GLU A 121 15.23 -12.32 -12.50
C GLU A 121 16.41 -11.42 -12.11
N LYS A 122 16.13 -10.24 -11.54
CA LYS A 122 17.19 -9.32 -11.08
C LYS A 122 18.03 -9.90 -9.96
N ARG A 123 17.43 -10.57 -8.97
CA ARG A 123 18.16 -11.26 -7.90
C ARG A 123 19.07 -12.35 -8.45
N LEU A 124 18.60 -13.12 -9.44
CA LEU A 124 19.42 -14.13 -10.11
C LEU A 124 20.61 -13.49 -10.86
N LYS A 125 20.40 -12.37 -11.56
CA LYS A 125 21.49 -11.63 -12.24
C LYS A 125 22.55 -11.15 -11.25
N MET A 126 22.14 -10.53 -10.13
CA MET A 126 23.08 -10.09 -9.10
C MET A 126 23.90 -11.25 -8.52
N LEU A 127 23.28 -12.41 -8.28
CA LEU A 127 24.00 -13.60 -7.82
C LEU A 127 25.00 -14.11 -8.85
N GLN A 128 24.63 -14.11 -10.14
CA GLN A 128 25.53 -14.51 -11.22
C GLN A 128 26.74 -13.57 -11.34
N GLU A 129 26.53 -12.25 -11.26
CA GLU A 129 27.60 -11.25 -11.27
C GLU A 129 28.55 -11.40 -10.06
N GLN A 130 28.00 -11.68 -8.86
CA GLN A 130 28.82 -11.94 -7.67
C GLN A 130 29.68 -13.20 -7.82
N MET A 131 29.13 -14.29 -8.38
CA MET A 131 29.89 -15.52 -8.63
C MET A 131 30.99 -15.33 -9.68
N GLN A 132 30.73 -14.54 -10.73
CA GLN A 132 31.71 -14.27 -11.77
C GLN A 132 32.87 -13.41 -11.27
N ASN A 133 32.58 -12.39 -10.45
CA ASN A 133 33.62 -11.52 -9.88
C ASN A 133 34.52 -12.23 -8.85
N GLN A 134 34.03 -13.27 -8.17
CA GLN A 134 34.84 -14.07 -7.24
C GLN A 134 35.80 -15.04 -7.95
N GLN A 135 35.52 -15.45 -9.19
CA GLN A 135 36.41 -16.33 -9.97
C GLN A 135 37.59 -15.58 -10.63
N THR A 136 37.48 -14.26 -10.81
CA THR A 136 38.55 -13.43 -11.40
C THR A 136 39.58 -12.90 -10.40
N THR A 137 39.40 -13.10 -9.09
CA THR A 137 40.31 -12.59 -8.05
C THR A 137 41.17 -13.66 -7.38
N THR A 138 41.26 -14.88 -7.91
CA THR A 138 42.32 -15.82 -7.50
C THR A 138 43.67 -15.18 -7.86
N PRO A 139 44.52 -14.81 -6.89
CA PRO A 139 45.81 -14.23 -7.22
C PRO A 139 46.65 -15.32 -7.85
N ASP A 140 47.09 -15.06 -9.08
CA ASP A 140 48.09 -15.84 -9.79
C ASP A 140 49.41 -15.73 -9.00
N THR A 141 49.54 -16.53 -7.94
CA THR A 141 50.82 -16.76 -7.26
C THR A 141 51.48 -17.92 -7.99
N THR A 142 51.83 -17.72 -9.24
CA THR A 142 52.79 -18.58 -9.94
C THR A 142 53.57 -17.72 -10.92
N ALA A 143 54.90 -17.77 -10.78
CA ALA A 143 55.94 -17.14 -11.59
C ALA A 143 56.33 -15.69 -11.21
N HIS A 144 57.31 -15.57 -10.32
CA HIS A 144 58.66 -15.13 -10.72
C HIS A 144 59.68 -15.46 -9.62
N GLN A 145 60.56 -16.43 -9.98
CA GLN A 145 61.92 -16.70 -9.49
C GLN A 145 62.13 -17.17 -8.04
#